data_AF-A0A6B8RSJ5-F1
#
_entry.id   AF-A0A6B8RSJ5-F1
#
_cell.length_a   1.000
_cell.length_b   1.000
_cell.length_c   1.000
_cell.angle_alpha   90.00
_cell.angle_beta   90.00
_cell.angle_gamma   90.00
#
_symmetry.space_group_name_H-M   'P 1'
#
loop_
_entity.id
_entity.type
_entity.pdbx_description
1 polymer ?
#
loop_
_entity_poly.entity_id
_entity_poly.type
_entity_poly.pdbx_seq_one_letter_code
_entity_poly.pdbx_strand_id
1 'polypeptide(L)'
;MGLMRFNRHGAGGLSILLLGLIKNGMFQKKAGIGTGFIFAIMWIARSKDCCVYAFFSEIAARGGGTLVVEGSHKLVARFLAQHPEGMESQAAIDSLNMQHPYLAELTGITNSMDASVDNRIQKFMDSWHTDADGIRMRVVETTASPGDVILCHPFLYHAASQNHSGIPRFMCNKTTPLKERMNLSQSSAAETSTLEKSIRNSLGY
;
A
#
# COMPACT_ATOMS: atom_id res chain seq x y z
N MET A 1 -6.78 -5.76 -10.41
CA MET A 1 -6.55 -6.86 -9.45
C MET A 1 -5.44 -6.43 -8.52
N GLY A 2 -5.77 -5.79 -7.38
CA GLY A 2 -4.80 -5.12 -6.51
C GLY A 2 -4.69 -5.66 -5.08
N LEU A 3 -5.50 -6.66 -4.72
CA LEU A 3 -5.50 -7.28 -3.40
C LEU A 3 -5.97 -8.73 -3.54
N MET A 4 -5.20 -9.70 -3.04
CA MET A 4 -5.59 -11.12 -3.04
C MET A 4 -5.76 -11.57 -1.59
N ARG A 5 -6.99 -11.95 -1.23
CA ARG A 5 -7.36 -12.46 0.10
C ARG A 5 -7.47 -13.97 0.03
N PHE A 6 -6.74 -14.68 0.86
CA PHE A 6 -6.87 -16.12 1.02
C PHE A 6 -7.60 -16.40 2.34
N ASN A 7 -8.74 -17.10 2.27
CA ASN A 7 -9.54 -17.48 3.43
C ASN A 7 -9.50 -19.01 3.59
N ARG A 8 -9.37 -19.53 4.82
CA ARG A 8 -9.51 -20.97 5.12
C ARG A 8 -10.40 -21.22 6.32
N HIS A 9 -11.38 -22.10 6.13
CA HIS A 9 -12.06 -22.83 7.18
C HIS A 9 -11.13 -23.86 7.84
N GLY A 10 -11.24 -24.03 9.17
CA GLY A 10 -10.77 -25.22 9.89
C GLY A 10 -9.87 -24.92 11.08
N ALA A 11 -10.33 -25.31 12.26
CA ALA A 11 -9.76 -25.10 13.58
C ALA A 11 -8.41 -25.79 13.83
N GLY A 12 -7.61 -25.21 14.73
CA GLY A 12 -6.42 -25.83 15.30
C GLY A 12 -5.56 -24.82 16.05
N GLY A 13 -5.69 -24.76 17.37
CA GLY A 13 -4.95 -23.83 18.23
C GLY A 13 -3.44 -24.07 18.21
N LEU A 14 -2.67 -22.99 18.12
CA LEU A 14 -1.26 -22.97 18.48
C LEU A 14 -1.01 -21.78 19.42
N SER A 15 -0.62 -22.11 20.65
CA SER A 15 -0.03 -21.16 21.59
C SER A 15 1.40 -20.86 21.14
N ILE A 16 1.72 -19.61 20.80
CA ILE A 16 3.09 -19.16 20.53
C ILE A 16 3.41 -17.97 21.45
N LEU A 17 4.43 -18.18 22.27
CA LEU A 17 5.04 -17.21 23.16
C LEU A 17 5.45 -15.92 22.43
N LEU A 18 5.07 -14.80 23.04
CA LEU A 18 5.44 -13.44 22.69
C LEU A 18 6.95 -13.22 22.95
N LEU A 19 7.74 -12.92 21.92
CA LEU A 19 9.03 -12.24 22.09
C LEU A 19 9.12 -11.07 21.11
N GLY A 20 9.12 -9.86 21.68
CA GLY A 20 9.32 -8.62 20.96
C GLY A 20 10.73 -8.51 20.39
N LEU A 21 10.84 -7.95 19.18
CA LEU A 21 12.08 -7.41 18.66
C LEU A 21 11.82 -6.00 18.10
N ILE A 22 11.98 -5.04 19.00
CA ILE A 22 12.42 -3.69 18.65
C ILE A 22 13.87 -3.83 18.17
N LYS A 23 14.14 -3.51 16.89
CA LYS A 23 15.42 -2.96 16.41
C LYS A 23 15.35 -2.64 14.92
N ASN A 24 15.22 -1.34 14.61
CA ASN A 24 16.22 -0.57 13.86
C ASN A 24 15.66 0.83 13.56
N GLY A 25 15.95 1.77 14.47
CA GLY A 25 16.45 3.11 14.13
C GLY A 25 15.75 3.95 13.06
N MET A 26 14.43 3.93 12.94
CA MET A 26 13.71 4.92 12.14
C MET A 26 12.80 5.71 13.06
N PHE A 27 13.21 6.95 13.34
CA PHE A 27 12.40 7.96 14.00
C PHE A 27 10.99 7.94 13.40
N GLN A 28 10.01 7.52 14.19
CA GLN A 28 8.63 7.95 14.03
C GLN A 28 8.64 9.46 14.20
N LYS A 29 8.82 10.21 13.11
CA LYS A 29 8.60 11.66 13.15
C LYS A 29 7.12 11.80 13.50
N LYS A 30 6.86 12.28 14.73
CA LYS A 30 5.55 12.54 15.30
C LYS A 30 4.61 13.06 14.22
N ALA A 31 3.60 12.26 13.85
CA ALA A 31 2.35 12.83 13.38
C ALA A 31 1.86 13.74 14.51
N GLY A 32 1.78 15.05 14.23
CA GLY A 32 1.27 16.03 15.19
C GLY A 32 -0.09 15.58 15.70
N ILE A 33 -0.33 15.78 16.99
CA ILE A 33 -1.52 15.39 17.76
C ILE A 33 -2.70 16.32 17.41
N GLY A 34 -2.82 16.74 16.16
CA GLY A 34 -3.66 17.87 15.78
C GLY A 34 -3.99 17.82 14.31
N THR A 35 -4.71 16.78 13.92
CA THR A 35 -5.62 16.71 12.77
C THR A 35 -6.20 15.30 12.78
N GLY A 36 -7.48 15.18 13.13
CA GLY A 36 -8.19 13.92 13.03
C GLY A 36 -8.06 13.38 11.61
N PHE A 37 -7.63 12.13 11.47
CA PHE A 37 -7.41 11.46 10.19
C PHE A 37 -6.49 12.20 9.21
N ILE A 38 -5.17 11.97 9.28
CA ILE A 38 -4.28 12.36 8.18
C ILE A 38 -3.28 11.24 7.90
N PHE A 39 -3.34 10.77 6.65
CA PHE A 39 -2.42 9.86 5.98
C PHE A 39 -0.99 10.00 6.49
N ALA A 40 -0.48 8.94 7.12
CA ALA A 40 0.95 8.78 7.28
C ALA A 40 1.61 8.79 5.89
N ILE A 41 2.86 9.24 5.82
CA ILE A 41 3.71 9.18 4.61
C ILE A 41 3.42 7.88 3.88
N MET A 42 2.93 7.99 2.66
CA MET A 42 2.47 6.84 1.91
C MET A 42 3.69 6.27 1.18
N TRP A 43 4.07 5.06 1.55
CA TRP A 43 5.31 4.44 1.08
C TRP A 43 5.00 3.52 -0.11
N ILE A 44 5.88 3.51 -1.08
CA ILE A 44 6.10 2.35 -1.94
C ILE A 44 7.02 1.42 -1.16
N ALA A 45 6.83 0.10 -1.23
CA ALA A 45 7.74 -0.84 -0.57
C ALA A 45 9.18 -0.48 -0.98
N ARG A 46 10.05 -0.15 -0.01
CA ARG A 46 11.40 0.42 -0.23
C ARG A 46 12.41 -0.57 -0.83
N SER A 47 11.92 -1.64 -1.44
CA SER A 47 12.70 -2.71 -2.01
C SER A 47 11.82 -3.48 -2.98
N LYS A 48 12.45 -4.30 -3.82
CA LYS A 48 11.84 -5.12 -4.88
C LYS A 48 10.95 -6.24 -4.32
N ASP A 49 10.33 -6.04 -3.17
CA ASP A 49 9.86 -7.06 -2.27
C ASP A 49 8.35 -6.95 -2.07
N CYS A 50 7.69 -8.09 -1.90
CA CYS A 50 6.27 -8.14 -1.62
C CYS A 50 6.04 -7.87 -0.13
N CYS A 51 5.13 -6.94 0.20
CA CYS A 51 4.66 -6.79 1.57
C CYS A 51 3.59 -7.85 1.87
N VAL A 52 3.69 -8.46 3.05
CA VAL A 52 2.78 -9.48 3.56
C VAL A 52 2.24 -9.01 4.90
N TYR A 53 0.94 -8.80 4.98
CA TYR A 53 0.25 -8.48 6.22
C TYR A 53 -0.46 -9.72 6.75
N ALA A 54 -0.03 -10.22 7.90
CA ALA A 54 -0.68 -11.30 8.61
C ALA A 54 -1.46 -10.74 9.80
N PHE A 55 -2.72 -11.15 9.96
CA PHE A 55 -3.63 -10.61 10.97
C PHE A 55 -3.90 -11.63 12.08
N PHE A 56 -3.80 -11.18 13.34
CA PHE A 56 -4.01 -12.02 14.53
C PHE A 56 -5.21 -11.55 15.37
N SER A 57 -5.79 -10.41 15.03
CA SER A 57 -7.02 -9.88 15.61
C SER A 57 -7.97 -9.44 14.51
N GLU A 58 -9.22 -9.21 14.86
CA GLU A 58 -10.17 -8.58 13.95
C GLU A 58 -9.74 -7.15 13.62
N ILE A 59 -9.86 -6.76 12.36
CA ILE A 59 -9.69 -5.40 11.86
C ILE A 59 -10.94 -5.05 11.05
N ALA A 60 -11.90 -4.45 11.73
CA ALA A 60 -13.08 -3.86 11.11
C ALA A 60 -12.77 -2.52 10.43
N ALA A 61 -13.73 -1.98 9.68
CA ALA A 61 -13.63 -0.62 9.14
C ALA A 61 -13.38 0.40 10.27
N ARG A 62 -12.47 1.34 10.04
CA ARG A 62 -11.93 2.31 11.01
C ARG A 62 -11.21 1.66 12.21
N GLY A 63 -10.94 0.36 12.13
CA GLY A 63 -10.19 -0.43 13.12
C GLY A 63 -8.67 -0.25 12.98
N GLY A 64 -8.22 0.66 12.11
CA GLY A 64 -6.82 0.98 11.95
C GLY A 64 -6.13 0.16 10.87
N GLY A 65 -6.85 -0.45 9.94
CA GLY A 65 -6.27 -1.23 8.84
C GLY A 65 -5.27 -0.44 7.99
N THR A 66 -4.36 -1.13 7.30
CA THR A 66 -3.44 -0.44 6.38
C THR A 66 -4.25 0.24 5.28
N LEU A 67 -4.05 1.55 5.07
CA LEU A 67 -4.62 2.25 3.93
C LEU A 67 -3.80 1.92 2.70
N VAL A 68 -4.46 1.61 1.60
CA VAL A 68 -3.83 1.38 0.30
C VAL A 68 -4.49 2.25 -0.76
N VAL A 69 -3.73 2.72 -1.73
CA VAL A 69 -4.31 3.33 -2.93
C VAL A 69 -4.51 2.23 -3.96
N GLU A 70 -5.75 1.76 -4.06
CA GLU A 70 -6.15 0.81 -5.09
C GLU A 70 -5.79 1.38 -6.47
N GLY A 71 -5.21 0.55 -7.34
CA GLY A 71 -4.79 0.95 -8.69
C GLY A 71 -3.43 1.62 -8.80
N SER A 72 -2.82 2.11 -7.71
CA SER A 72 -1.56 2.86 -7.77
C SER A 72 -0.37 2.08 -8.33
N HIS A 73 -0.40 0.74 -8.24
CA HIS A 73 0.63 -0.14 -8.82
C HIS A 73 0.78 0.06 -10.32
N LYS A 74 -0.29 0.46 -11.02
CA LYS A 74 -0.26 0.76 -12.46
C LYS A 74 0.46 2.09 -12.72
N LEU A 75 0.12 3.11 -11.94
CA LEU A 75 0.74 4.43 -12.02
C LEU A 75 2.24 4.33 -11.77
N VAL A 76 2.64 3.66 -10.68
CA VAL A 76 4.05 3.46 -10.33
C VAL A 76 4.78 2.62 -11.39
N ALA A 77 4.14 1.56 -11.93
CA ALA A 77 4.75 0.78 -13.01
C ALA A 77 5.06 1.65 -14.23
N ARG A 78 4.11 2.48 -14.68
CA ARG A 78 4.29 3.39 -15.82
C ARG A 78 5.35 4.45 -15.54
N PHE A 79 5.34 5.03 -14.35
CA PHE A 79 6.33 5.99 -13.91
C PHE A 79 7.75 5.38 -13.96
N LEU A 80 7.96 4.22 -13.33
CA LEU A 80 9.27 3.57 -13.32
C LEU A 80 9.73 3.11 -14.72
N ALA A 81 8.82 2.80 -15.63
CA ALA A 81 9.17 2.46 -17.01
C ALA A 81 9.76 3.65 -17.79
N GLN A 82 9.47 4.89 -17.38
CA GLN A 82 10.09 6.11 -17.93
C GLN A 82 11.51 6.36 -17.39
N HIS A 83 11.95 5.58 -16.39
CA HIS A 83 13.23 5.69 -15.71
C HIS A 83 14.03 4.37 -15.78
N PRO A 84 14.45 3.92 -16.99
CA PRO A 84 15.16 2.65 -17.17
C PRO A 84 16.52 2.59 -16.45
N GLU A 85 17.13 3.73 -16.15
CA GLU A 85 18.33 3.88 -15.33
C GLU A 85 18.13 3.45 -13.86
N GLY A 86 16.87 3.36 -13.43
CA GLY A 86 16.49 3.08 -12.05
C GLY A 86 16.51 4.33 -11.17
N MET A 87 15.72 4.30 -10.11
CA MET A 87 15.61 5.41 -9.16
C MET A 87 15.79 4.92 -7.73
N GLU A 88 16.36 5.78 -6.89
CA GLU A 88 16.30 5.59 -5.45
C GLU A 88 14.85 5.69 -4.96
N SER A 89 14.47 4.85 -4.00
CA SER A 89 13.06 4.61 -3.67
C SER A 89 12.37 5.89 -3.16
N GLN A 90 13.06 6.66 -2.31
CA GLN A 90 12.48 7.90 -1.79
C GLN A 90 12.37 8.98 -2.87
N ALA A 91 13.39 9.10 -3.72
CA ALA A 91 13.37 10.06 -4.82
C ALA A 91 12.23 9.76 -5.81
N ALA A 92 11.95 8.48 -6.07
CA ALA A 92 10.81 8.06 -6.90
C ALA A 92 9.47 8.46 -6.28
N ILE A 93 9.29 8.19 -4.98
CA ILE A 93 8.06 8.56 -4.25
C ILE A 93 7.86 10.08 -4.27
N ASP A 94 8.90 10.85 -3.92
CA ASP A 94 8.81 12.31 -3.84
C ASP A 94 8.51 12.91 -5.22
N SER A 95 9.22 12.45 -6.25
CA SER A 95 9.02 12.87 -7.63
C SER A 95 7.59 12.58 -8.10
N LEU A 96 7.08 11.37 -7.87
CA LEU A 96 5.74 10.99 -8.28
C LEU A 96 4.64 11.73 -7.48
N ASN A 97 4.86 11.96 -6.17
CA ASN A 97 3.95 12.76 -5.36
C ASN A 97 3.88 14.21 -5.83
N MET A 98 4.99 14.80 -6.29
CA MET A 98 5.00 16.17 -6.80
C MET A 98 4.37 16.28 -8.20
N GLN A 99 4.61 15.30 -9.07
CA GLN A 99 4.19 15.36 -10.47
C GLN A 99 2.73 14.96 -10.69
N HIS A 100 2.18 14.04 -9.87
CA HIS A 100 0.84 13.52 -10.07
C HIS A 100 -0.20 14.29 -9.22
N PRO A 101 -1.15 15.04 -9.82
CA PRO A 101 -2.05 15.94 -9.08
C PRO A 101 -2.83 15.25 -7.95
N TYR A 102 -3.36 14.04 -8.20
CA TYR A 102 -4.07 13.27 -7.18
C TYR A 102 -3.17 12.90 -5.99
N LEU A 103 -1.90 12.53 -6.23
CA LEU A 103 -0.98 12.16 -5.17
C LEU A 103 -0.46 13.39 -4.43
N ALA A 104 -0.22 14.49 -5.13
CA ALA A 104 0.17 15.76 -4.53
C ALA A 104 -0.86 16.23 -3.50
N GLU A 105 -2.15 16.13 -3.82
CA GLU A 105 -3.22 16.51 -2.90
C GLU A 105 -3.47 15.46 -1.81
N LEU A 106 -3.39 14.17 -2.15
CA LEU A 106 -3.56 13.07 -1.21
C LEU A 106 -2.47 13.09 -0.12
N THR A 107 -1.23 13.43 -0.50
CA THR A 107 -0.06 13.52 0.40
C THR A 107 0.10 14.89 1.05
N GLY A 108 -0.74 15.87 0.71
CA GLY A 108 -0.73 17.21 1.30
C GLY A 108 0.39 18.12 0.78
N ILE A 109 1.03 17.79 -0.34
CA ILE A 109 1.99 18.67 -1.02
C ILE A 109 1.28 19.92 -1.52
N THR A 110 0.12 19.76 -2.15
CA THR A 110 -0.75 20.88 -2.50
C THR A 110 -1.75 21.09 -1.36
N ASN A 111 -1.47 22.06 -0.49
CA ASN A 111 -2.40 22.45 0.57
C ASN A 111 -3.67 23.05 -0.07
N SER A 112 -4.73 22.25 -0.19
CA SER A 112 -6.08 22.78 -0.27
C SER A 112 -6.47 23.21 1.14
N MET A 113 -6.30 24.51 1.46
CA MET A 113 -6.64 25.11 2.77
C MET A 113 -8.12 24.98 3.17
N ASP A 114 -8.97 24.40 2.31
CA ASP A 114 -10.44 24.48 2.39
C ASP A 114 -11.17 23.13 2.46
N ALA A 115 -10.45 22.00 2.53
CA ALA A 115 -11.09 20.69 2.57
C ALA A 115 -11.24 20.21 4.02
N SER A 116 -12.47 20.25 4.56
CA SER A 116 -12.84 19.53 5.78
C SER A 116 -12.46 18.04 5.68
N VAL A 117 -12.29 17.36 6.81
CA VAL A 117 -11.97 15.91 6.84
C VAL A 117 -12.98 15.09 6.04
N ASP A 118 -14.27 15.44 6.15
CA ASP A 118 -15.36 14.77 5.41
C ASP A 118 -15.20 14.94 3.88
N ASN A 119 -14.76 16.12 3.43
CA ASN A 119 -14.47 16.37 2.02
C ASN A 119 -13.32 15.46 1.51
N ARG A 120 -12.33 15.16 2.35
CA ARG A 120 -11.22 14.26 1.98
C ARG A 120 -11.64 12.79 1.94
N ILE A 121 -12.41 12.31 2.92
CA ILE A 121 -12.91 10.92 2.92
C ILE A 121 -13.78 10.69 1.68
N GLN A 122 -14.74 11.57 1.44
CA GLN A 122 -15.61 11.48 0.27
C GLN A 122 -14.79 11.45 -1.03
N LYS A 123 -13.79 12.32 -1.15
CA LYS A 123 -12.96 12.45 -2.35
C LYS A 123 -12.05 11.26 -2.58
N PHE A 124 -11.33 10.82 -1.55
CA PHE A 124 -10.26 9.84 -1.71
C PHE A 124 -10.70 8.41 -1.43
N MET A 125 -11.68 8.18 -0.54
CA MET A 125 -12.12 6.84 -0.15
C MET A 125 -13.45 6.43 -0.77
N ASP A 126 -14.41 7.35 -0.89
CA ASP A 126 -15.75 7.01 -1.38
C ASP A 126 -15.91 7.24 -2.89
N SER A 127 -15.02 8.03 -3.49
CA SER A 127 -15.05 8.36 -4.92
C SER A 127 -13.86 7.76 -5.67
N TRP A 128 -14.09 7.33 -6.90
CA TRP A 128 -13.01 6.93 -7.81
C TRP A 128 -12.40 8.15 -8.49
N HIS A 129 -11.08 8.25 -8.47
CA HIS A 129 -10.33 9.12 -9.35
C HIS A 129 -9.93 8.35 -10.61
N THR A 130 -9.91 9.00 -11.77
CA THR A 130 -9.33 8.47 -13.01
C THR A 130 -8.35 9.50 -13.56
N ASP A 131 -7.11 9.11 -13.80
CA ASP A 131 -6.10 10.01 -14.36
C ASP A 131 -6.18 10.11 -15.90
N ALA A 132 -5.29 10.90 -16.49
CA ALA A 132 -5.23 11.11 -17.94
C ALA A 132 -4.93 9.83 -18.73
N ASP A 133 -4.26 8.84 -18.12
CA ASP A 133 -3.93 7.58 -18.74
C ASP A 133 -4.95 6.46 -18.42
N GLY A 134 -6.12 6.83 -17.89
CA GLY A 134 -7.23 5.93 -17.57
C GLY A 134 -7.02 5.08 -16.31
N ILE A 135 -6.02 5.36 -15.47
CA ILE A 135 -5.79 4.62 -14.24
C ILE A 135 -6.79 5.08 -13.19
N ARG A 136 -7.61 4.13 -12.75
CA ARG A 136 -8.56 4.33 -11.65
C ARG A 136 -7.87 4.14 -10.31
N MET A 137 -8.00 5.13 -9.44
CA MET A 137 -7.43 5.13 -8.09
C MET A 137 -8.43 5.51 -7.02
N ARG A 138 -8.28 4.91 -5.85
CA ARG A 138 -9.06 5.21 -4.64
C ARG A 138 -8.34 4.67 -3.41
N VAL A 139 -8.44 5.38 -2.30
CA VAL A 139 -7.95 4.92 -1.00
C VAL A 139 -8.92 3.89 -0.42
N VAL A 140 -8.40 2.77 0.06
CA VAL A 140 -9.16 1.73 0.75
C VAL A 140 -8.44 1.36 2.03
N GLU A 141 -9.19 1.22 3.13
CA GLU A 141 -8.67 0.63 4.37
C GLU A 141 -8.79 -0.89 4.29
N THR A 142 -7.69 -1.60 4.57
CA THR A 142 -7.75 -3.06 4.63
C THR A 142 -8.52 -3.52 5.87
N THR A 143 -9.44 -4.47 5.67
CA THR A 143 -10.13 -5.17 6.75
C THR A 143 -9.77 -6.65 6.68
N ALA A 144 -9.72 -7.30 7.84
CA ALA A 144 -9.24 -8.67 7.95
C ALA A 144 -9.68 -9.30 9.27
N SER A 145 -9.84 -10.61 9.27
CA SER A 145 -10.08 -11.42 10.46
C SER A 145 -8.82 -12.20 10.85
N PRO A 146 -8.70 -12.71 12.08
CA PRO A 146 -7.55 -13.52 12.49
C PRO A 146 -7.30 -14.69 11.52
N GLY A 147 -6.05 -14.85 11.09
CA GLY A 147 -5.64 -15.87 10.12
C GLY A 147 -5.66 -15.41 8.66
N ASP A 148 -6.29 -14.27 8.35
CA ASP A 148 -6.18 -13.68 7.02
C ASP A 148 -4.74 -13.23 6.73
N VAL A 149 -4.38 -13.32 5.46
CA VAL A 149 -3.14 -12.76 4.92
C VAL A 149 -3.46 -11.89 3.72
N ILE A 150 -2.91 -10.68 3.70
CA ILE A 150 -2.96 -9.77 2.55
C ILE A 150 -1.58 -9.69 1.93
N LEU A 151 -1.50 -10.01 0.63
CA LEU A 151 -0.32 -9.80 -0.20
C LEU A 151 -0.45 -8.46 -0.93
N CYS A 152 0.54 -7.59 -0.78
CA CYS A 152 0.57 -6.28 -1.41
C CYS A 152 1.62 -6.22 -2.50
N HIS A 153 1.19 -5.73 -3.67
CA HIS A 153 2.07 -5.44 -4.79
C HIS A 153 3.17 -4.45 -4.35
N PRO A 154 4.46 -4.65 -4.72
CA PRO A 154 5.56 -3.76 -4.29
C PRO A 154 5.33 -2.29 -4.66
N PHE A 155 4.67 -2.07 -5.80
CA PHE A 155 4.30 -0.74 -6.32
C PHE A 155 3.00 -0.15 -5.73
N LEU A 156 2.42 -0.76 -4.70
CA LEU A 156 1.20 -0.25 -4.07
C LEU A 156 1.54 0.84 -3.05
N TYR A 157 0.93 2.01 -3.22
CA TYR A 157 0.99 3.08 -2.22
C TYR A 157 0.21 2.64 -1.00
N HIS A 158 0.84 2.71 0.17
CA HIS A 158 0.19 2.34 1.42
C HIS A 158 0.70 3.13 2.62
N ALA A 159 -0.16 3.26 3.63
CA ALA A 159 0.12 4.00 4.85
C ALA A 159 -0.53 3.33 6.06
N ALA A 160 0.06 3.51 7.24
CA ALA A 160 -0.65 3.19 8.48
C ALA A 160 -1.85 4.14 8.65
N SER A 161 -2.94 3.62 9.22
CA SER A 161 -4.09 4.43 9.62
C SER A 161 -4.25 4.48 11.13
N GLN A 162 -5.06 5.44 11.58
CA GLN A 162 -5.44 5.59 12.98
C GLN A 162 -6.52 4.56 13.33
N ASN A 163 -6.38 3.93 14.50
CA ASN A 163 -7.38 3.01 15.01
C ASN A 163 -8.40 3.76 15.85
N HIS A 164 -9.62 3.89 15.35
CA HIS A 164 -10.72 4.59 16.02
C HIS A 164 -11.65 3.65 16.79
N SER A 165 -11.41 2.34 16.76
CA SER A 165 -12.27 1.36 17.44
C SER A 165 -12.07 1.32 18.96
N GLY A 166 -10.95 1.85 19.47
CA GLY A 166 -10.56 1.70 20.88
C GLY A 166 -10.08 0.29 21.25
N ILE A 167 -10.10 -0.66 20.32
CA ILE A 167 -9.67 -2.04 20.53
C ILE A 167 -8.27 -2.23 19.92
N PRO A 168 -7.26 -2.68 20.69
CA PRO A 168 -5.94 -2.96 20.14
C PRO A 168 -5.98 -3.96 18.98
N ARG A 169 -5.18 -3.71 17.95
CA ARG A 169 -5.05 -4.60 16.78
C ARG A 169 -3.68 -5.28 16.78
N PHE A 170 -3.67 -6.56 16.45
CA PHE A 170 -2.48 -7.39 16.34
C PHE A 170 -2.29 -7.82 14.90
N MET A 171 -1.24 -7.32 14.26
CA MET A 171 -0.85 -7.72 12.90
C MET A 171 0.68 -7.73 12.77
N CYS A 172 1.18 -8.51 11.82
CA CYS A 172 2.58 -8.51 11.42
C CYS A 172 2.70 -8.02 9.98
N ASN A 173 3.59 -7.05 9.76
CA ASN A 173 4.06 -6.67 8.43
C ASN A 173 5.41 -7.36 8.19
N LYS A 174 5.46 -8.22 7.18
CA LYS A 174 6.69 -8.85 6.70
C LYS A 174 6.94 -8.44 5.26
N THR A 175 8.09 -7.84 5.01
CA THR A 175 8.61 -7.69 3.66
C THR A 175 9.32 -8.98 3.26
N THR A 176 8.91 -9.58 2.15
CA THR A 176 9.46 -10.83 1.64
C THR A 176 10.14 -10.58 0.29
N PRO A 177 11.45 -10.85 0.18
CA PRO A 177 12.16 -10.64 -1.07
C PRO A 177 11.63 -11.58 -2.15
N LEU A 178 11.69 -11.12 -3.40
CA LEU A 178 11.43 -12.00 -4.54
C LEU A 178 12.55 -13.05 -4.63
N LYS A 179 12.17 -14.25 -5.07
CA LYS A 179 13.12 -15.35 -5.30
C LYS A 179 14.20 -14.94 -6.31
N GLU A 180 13.78 -14.24 -7.36
CA GLU A 180 14.62 -13.73 -8.45
C GLU A 180 14.22 -12.29 -8.79
N ARG A 181 15.11 -11.55 -9.45
CA ARG A 181 14.79 -10.18 -9.90
C ARG A 181 13.72 -10.22 -10.98
N MET A 182 12.79 -9.27 -10.94
CA MET A 182 11.77 -9.12 -11.99
C MET A 182 12.44 -8.94 -13.36
N ASN A 183 12.01 -9.74 -14.33
CA ASN A 183 12.43 -9.67 -15.71
C ASN A 183 11.25 -9.34 -16.62
N LEU A 184 11.07 -8.05 -16.89
CA LEU A 184 9.98 -7.57 -17.73
C LEU A 184 10.24 -7.75 -19.24
N SER A 185 11.45 -8.18 -19.64
CA SER A 185 11.85 -8.34 -21.04
C SER A 185 11.47 -9.70 -21.66
N GLN A 186 11.16 -10.71 -20.84
CA GLN A 186 10.89 -12.07 -21.33
C GLN A 186 9.56 -12.17 -22.08
N SER A 187 9.55 -12.95 -23.17
CA SER A 187 8.40 -13.06 -24.10
C SER A 187 7.56 -14.33 -23.91
N SER A 188 8.00 -15.32 -23.13
CA SER A 188 7.25 -16.57 -22.95
C SER A 188 6.28 -16.49 -21.75
N ALA A 189 4.99 -16.74 -21.98
CA ALA A 189 3.94 -16.65 -20.96
C ALA A 189 4.06 -17.72 -19.84
N ALA A 190 4.83 -18.78 -20.08
CA ALA A 190 5.01 -19.93 -19.19
C ALA A 190 5.96 -19.63 -18.02
N GLU A 191 6.89 -18.67 -18.17
CA GLU A 191 7.91 -18.36 -17.15
C GLU A 191 7.63 -17.04 -16.41
N THR A 192 6.67 -16.23 -16.88
CA THR A 192 6.34 -14.94 -16.25
C THR A 192 5.53 -15.13 -14.97
N SER A 193 6.03 -14.60 -13.85
CA SER A 193 5.35 -14.60 -12.55
C SER A 193 4.06 -13.76 -12.56
N THR A 194 3.15 -14.00 -11.61
CA THR A 194 1.91 -13.19 -11.47
C THR A 194 2.21 -11.71 -11.26
N LEU A 195 3.29 -11.40 -10.53
CA LEU A 195 3.75 -10.03 -10.31
C LEU A 195 4.18 -9.37 -11.63
N GLU A 196 5.03 -10.04 -12.41
CA GLU A 196 5.49 -9.52 -13.70
C GLU A 196 4.33 -9.39 -14.70
N LYS A 197 3.39 -10.35 -14.73
CA LYS A 197 2.16 -10.26 -15.54
C LYS A 197 1.35 -9.01 -15.17
N SER A 198 1.17 -8.75 -13.87
CA SER A 198 0.49 -7.55 -13.37
C SER A 198 1.16 -6.26 -13.84
N ILE A 199 2.50 -6.19 -13.77
CA ILE A 199 3.28 -5.02 -14.21
C ILE A 199 3.18 -4.86 -15.72
N ARG A 200 3.36 -5.94 -16.50
CA ARG A 200 3.28 -5.91 -17.97
C ARG A 200 1.91 -5.45 -18.47
N ASN A 201 0.84 -5.98 -17.90
CA ASN A 201 -0.53 -5.54 -18.21
C ASN A 201 -0.73 -4.05 -17.91
N SER A 202 -0.05 -3.50 -16.90
CA SER A 202 -0.10 -2.08 -16.57
C SER A 202 0.62 -1.20 -17.60
N LEU A 203 1.62 -1.75 -18.28
CA LEU A 203 2.40 -1.12 -19.34
C LEU A 203 1.77 -1.29 -20.73
N GLY A 204 0.71 -2.09 -20.87
CA GLY A 204 0.02 -2.31 -22.15
C GLY A 204 0.62 -3.43 -23.02
N TYR A 205 1.42 -4.32 -22.43
CA TYR A 205 1.84 -5.57 -23.09
C TYR A 205 0.76 -6.65 -23.03
#